data_AF-A0AAD4VWZ1-F1
#
_entry.id   AF-A0AAD4VWZ1-F1
#
_cell.length_a   1.000
_cell.length_b   1.000
_cell.length_c   1.000
_cell.angle_alpha   90.00
_cell.angle_beta   90.00
_cell.angle_gamma   90.00
#
_symmetry.space_group_name_H-M   'P 1'
#
loop_
_entity.id
_entity.type
_entity.pdbx_description
1 polymer ?
#
loop_
_entity_poly.entity_id
_entity_poly.type
_entity_poly.pdbx_seq_one_letter_code
_entity_poly.pdbx_strand_id
1 'polypeptide(L)'
;MDPSLYEAATSGDVGFLRQIMRDGGASIDLLHQKTPKDNNILHISAKFKQTDFFENVDPDQFGHLFWATNKKGDTPLHVASRVGCHEIVKLLIQVAKQPLSIEGADEESGLADGETHNFKQLLEKTNSQRDTAMLLKYKCFSFSLNLQI
;
A
#
# COMPACT_ATOMS: atom_id res chain seq x y z
N MET A 1 -1.41 -12.44 13.67
CA MET A 1 -1.21 -12.75 12.25
C MET A 1 -0.81 -14.21 12.15
N ASP A 2 -1.50 -14.94 11.30
CA ASP A 2 -1.29 -16.34 10.98
C ASP A 2 0.14 -16.52 10.42
N PRO A 3 0.87 -17.56 10.84
CA PRO A 3 2.22 -17.80 10.35
C PRO A 3 2.30 -17.94 8.83
N SER A 4 1.33 -18.60 8.22
CA SER A 4 1.28 -18.85 6.78
C SER A 4 1.03 -17.55 6.01
N LEU A 5 0.14 -16.70 6.53
CA LEU A 5 -0.10 -15.36 5.98
C LEU A 5 1.13 -14.47 6.06
N TYR A 6 1.86 -14.55 7.18
CA TYR A 6 3.11 -13.82 7.36
C TYR A 6 4.18 -14.32 6.37
N GLU A 7 4.34 -15.64 6.25
CA GLU A 7 5.29 -16.28 5.34
C GLU A 7 5.01 -15.90 3.89
N ALA A 8 3.77 -16.04 3.42
CA ALA A 8 3.33 -15.64 2.08
C ALA A 8 3.68 -14.18 1.78
N ALA A 9 3.44 -13.26 2.72
CA ALA A 9 3.79 -11.86 2.56
C ALA A 9 5.31 -11.61 2.57
N THR A 10 6.09 -12.45 3.25
CA THR A 10 7.56 -12.35 3.28
C THR A 10 8.22 -12.94 2.05
N SER A 11 7.64 -13.99 1.46
CA SER A 11 8.16 -14.71 0.28
C SER A 11 7.62 -14.17 -1.04
N GLY A 12 6.53 -13.39 -1.00
CA GLY A 12 5.86 -12.92 -2.20
C GLY A 12 4.97 -13.99 -2.84
N ASP A 13 4.38 -14.88 -2.04
CA ASP A 13 3.53 -15.96 -2.55
C ASP A 13 2.20 -15.42 -3.12
N VAL A 14 2.23 -15.15 -4.42
CA VAL A 14 1.06 -14.71 -5.20
C VAL A 14 0.00 -15.80 -5.29
N GLY A 15 0.38 -17.09 -5.22
CA GLY A 15 -0.57 -18.20 -5.24
C GLY A 15 -1.47 -18.16 -4.01
N PHE A 16 -0.87 -17.99 -2.84
CA PHE A 16 -1.57 -17.81 -1.58
C PHE A 16 -2.45 -16.54 -1.59
N LEU A 17 -1.94 -15.42 -2.11
CA LEU A 17 -2.73 -14.20 -2.28
C LEU A 17 -3.96 -14.42 -3.18
N ARG A 18 -3.79 -15.07 -4.33
CA ARG A 18 -4.88 -15.38 -5.26
C ARG A 18 -5.90 -16.33 -4.64
N GLN A 19 -5.46 -17.25 -3.80
CA GLN A 19 -6.36 -18.15 -3.06
C GLN A 19 -7.22 -17.35 -2.07
N ILE A 20 -6.62 -16.47 -1.27
CA ILE A 20 -7.34 -15.55 -0.37
C ILE A 20 -8.41 -14.78 -1.14
N MET A 21 -8.06 -14.26 -2.32
CA MET A 21 -8.98 -13.48 -3.17
C MET A 21 -10.09 -14.30 -3.82
N ARG A 22 -9.84 -15.58 -4.12
CA ARG A 22 -10.84 -16.50 -4.72
C ARG A 22 -11.82 -17.05 -3.70
N ASP A 23 -11.35 -17.31 -2.48
CA ASP A 23 -12.13 -18.01 -1.45
C ASP A 23 -13.19 -17.12 -0.78
N GLY A 24 -13.25 -15.82 -1.13
CA GLY A 24 -14.29 -14.90 -0.66
C GLY A 24 -14.30 -14.72 0.87
N GLY A 25 -15.46 -14.36 1.43
CA GLY A 25 -15.64 -13.83 2.79
C GLY A 25 -14.96 -14.57 3.97
N ALA A 26 -14.59 -15.85 3.84
CA ALA A 26 -13.83 -16.57 4.87
C ALA A 26 -12.36 -16.10 4.97
N SER A 27 -11.82 -15.55 3.88
CA SER A 27 -10.43 -15.11 3.77
C SER A 27 -10.26 -13.60 4.06
N ILE A 28 -11.37 -12.85 4.15
CA ILE A 28 -11.36 -11.45 4.59
C ILE A 28 -10.83 -11.33 6.03
N ASP A 29 -11.13 -12.33 6.88
CA ASP A 29 -10.60 -12.40 8.23
C ASP A 29 -9.06 -12.45 8.26
N LEU A 30 -8.43 -13.07 7.24
CA LEU A 30 -6.97 -13.08 7.09
C LEU A 30 -6.44 -11.68 6.79
N LEU A 31 -7.12 -10.90 5.94
CA LEU A 31 -6.71 -9.54 5.58
C LEU A 31 -6.74 -8.56 6.75
N HIS A 32 -7.64 -8.77 7.71
CA HIS A 32 -7.72 -7.97 8.93
C HIS A 32 -6.64 -8.32 9.96
N GLN A 33 -5.91 -9.41 9.77
CA GLN A 33 -4.91 -9.82 10.74
C GLN A 33 -3.72 -8.87 10.75
N LYS A 34 -3.26 -8.59 11.97
CA LYS A 34 -2.11 -7.74 12.23
C LYS A 34 -1.06 -8.48 13.04
N THR A 35 0.18 -8.05 12.88
CA THR A 35 1.28 -8.43 13.78
C THR A 35 1.18 -7.68 15.12
N PRO A 36 1.92 -8.04 16.17
CA PRO A 36 1.95 -7.27 17.44
C PRO A 36 2.41 -5.81 17.29
N LYS A 37 3.01 -5.45 16.15
CA LYS A 37 3.40 -4.07 15.79
C LYS A 37 2.35 -3.36 14.93
N ASP A 38 1.17 -3.94 14.77
CA ASP A 38 0.06 -3.51 13.91
C ASP A 38 0.38 -3.45 12.42
N ASN A 39 1.44 -4.14 11.97
CA ASN A 39 1.67 -4.31 10.54
C ASN A 39 0.61 -5.26 9.96
N ASN A 40 -0.06 -4.82 8.90
CA ASN A 40 -0.87 -5.67 8.02
C ASN A 40 0.02 -6.34 6.96
N ILE A 41 -0.61 -7.16 6.11
CA ILE A 41 0.07 -7.91 5.04
C ILE A 41 0.89 -7.01 4.10
N LEU A 42 0.39 -5.83 3.73
CA LEU A 42 1.07 -4.89 2.83
C LEU A 42 2.29 -4.23 3.47
N HIS A 43 2.28 -3.99 4.79
CA HIS A 43 3.49 -3.52 5.48
C HIS A 43 4.60 -4.57 5.43
N ILE A 44 4.23 -5.85 5.55
CA ILE A 44 5.18 -6.96 5.53
C ILE A 44 5.75 -7.13 4.13
N SER A 45 4.91 -7.26 3.10
CA SER A 45 5.36 -7.37 1.70
C SER A 45 6.21 -6.16 1.26
N ALA A 46 5.85 -4.94 1.70
CA ALA A 46 6.64 -3.75 1.41
C ALA A 46 8.02 -3.80 2.06
N LYS A 47 8.11 -4.28 3.31
CA LYS A 47 9.37 -4.43 4.03
C LYS A 47 10.32 -5.41 3.33
N PHE A 48 9.76 -6.48 2.76
CA PHE A 48 10.53 -7.52 2.07
C PHE A 48 10.66 -7.28 0.56
N LYS A 49 10.21 -6.12 0.06
CA LYS A 49 10.32 -5.73 -1.36
C LYS A 49 9.62 -6.69 -2.32
N GLN A 50 8.49 -7.27 -1.90
CA GLN A 50 7.74 -8.21 -2.72
C GLN A 50 6.89 -7.48 -3.77
N THR A 51 7.51 -7.10 -4.89
CA THR A 51 6.88 -6.34 -5.99
C THR A 51 5.73 -7.09 -6.63
N ASP A 52 5.95 -8.36 -6.97
CA ASP A 52 4.97 -9.21 -7.66
C ASP A 52 3.73 -9.39 -6.80
N PHE A 53 3.92 -9.45 -5.49
CA PHE A 53 2.83 -9.47 -4.52
C PHE A 53 1.96 -8.21 -4.66
N PHE A 54 2.56 -7.01 -4.74
CA PHE A 54 1.82 -5.75 -4.92
C PHE A 54 1.14 -5.63 -6.28
N GLU A 55 1.72 -6.17 -7.34
CA GLU A 55 1.10 -6.16 -8.69
C GLU A 55 -0.16 -7.02 -8.77
N ASN A 56 -0.27 -8.02 -7.89
CA ASN A 56 -1.40 -8.95 -7.86
C ASN A 56 -2.44 -8.60 -6.78
N VAL A 57 -2.23 -7.53 -6.02
CA VAL A 57 -3.21 -7.04 -5.04
C VAL A 57 -4.34 -6.31 -5.76
N ASP A 58 -5.56 -6.69 -5.44
CA ASP A 58 -6.77 -6.00 -5.90
C ASP A 58 -7.04 -4.74 -5.03
N PRO A 59 -7.04 -3.54 -5.63
CA PRO A 59 -7.30 -2.29 -4.92
C PRO A 59 -8.65 -2.24 -4.19
N ASP A 60 -9.68 -2.90 -4.71
CA ASP A 60 -11.03 -2.82 -4.15
C ASP A 60 -11.13 -3.63 -2.86
N GLN A 61 -10.51 -4.81 -2.83
CA GLN A 61 -10.47 -5.67 -1.64
C GLN A 61 -9.48 -5.17 -0.57
N PHE A 62 -8.34 -4.62 -1.02
CA PHE A 62 -7.25 -4.20 -0.13
C PHE A 62 -7.24 -2.70 0.17
N GLY A 63 -8.19 -1.92 -0.36
CA GLY A 63 -8.22 -0.45 -0.30
C GLY A 63 -7.94 0.11 1.10
N HIS A 64 -8.59 -0.46 2.11
CA HIS A 64 -8.42 -0.05 3.51
C HIS A 64 -7.02 -0.38 4.08
N LEU A 65 -6.36 -1.42 3.59
CA LEU A 65 -5.04 -1.87 4.05
C LEU A 65 -3.91 -0.99 3.54
N PHE A 66 -4.06 -0.40 2.35
CA PHE A 66 -3.05 0.50 1.82
C PHE A 66 -2.87 1.74 2.69
N TRP A 67 -3.95 2.20 3.35
CA TRP A 67 -3.96 3.44 4.14
C TRP A 67 -3.86 3.20 5.64
N ALA A 68 -3.96 1.94 6.07
CA ALA A 68 -3.81 1.55 7.46
C ALA A 68 -2.39 1.86 7.96
N THR A 69 -2.30 2.33 9.20
CA THR A 69 -1.04 2.62 9.88
C THR A 69 -0.69 1.53 10.88
N ASN A 70 0.58 1.21 11.00
CA ASN A 70 1.09 0.38 12.09
C ASN A 70 1.26 1.19 13.39
N LYS A 71 1.78 0.58 14.47
CA LYS A 71 2.00 1.25 15.77
C LYS A 71 2.93 2.46 15.71
N LYS A 72 3.76 2.59 14.68
CA LYS A 72 4.64 3.75 14.46
C LYS A 72 3.98 4.84 13.63
N GLY A 73 2.74 4.66 13.19
CA GLY A 73 2.09 5.55 12.23
C GLY A 73 2.60 5.36 10.80
N ASP A 74 3.43 4.35 10.52
CA ASP A 74 3.87 4.07 9.15
C ASP A 74 2.71 3.42 8.38
N THR A 75 2.51 3.84 7.13
CA THR A 75 1.71 3.11 6.13
C THR A 75 2.63 2.17 5.32
N PRO A 76 2.10 1.25 4.49
CA PRO A 76 2.91 0.46 3.56
C PRO A 76 3.84 1.32 2.69
N LEU A 77 3.39 2.52 2.28
CA LEU A 77 4.20 3.48 1.51
C LEU A 77 5.42 4.00 2.30
N HIS A 78 5.25 4.31 3.59
CA HIS A 78 6.36 4.71 4.45
C HIS A 78 7.41 3.58 4.56
N VAL A 79 6.94 2.34 4.71
CA VAL A 79 7.81 1.16 4.78
C VAL A 79 8.58 0.96 3.48
N ALA A 80 7.88 0.94 2.33
CA ALA A 80 8.48 0.76 1.01
C ALA A 80 9.54 1.83 0.70
N SER A 81 9.24 3.08 1.04
CA SER A 81 10.18 4.18 0.80
C SER A 81 11.39 4.10 1.73
N ARG A 82 11.21 3.69 2.98
CA ARG A 82 12.32 3.51 3.95
C ARG A 82 13.27 2.39 3.55
N VAL A 83 12.77 1.31 2.96
CA VAL A 83 13.63 0.22 2.45
C VAL A 83 14.19 0.51 1.05
N GLY A 84 13.80 1.63 0.43
CA GLY A 84 14.23 2.02 -0.92
C GLY A 84 13.76 1.03 -1.98
N CYS A 85 12.47 0.67 -1.97
CA CYS A 85 11.85 -0.12 -3.04
C CYS A 85 11.01 0.78 -3.93
N HIS A 86 11.62 1.24 -5.03
CA HIS A 86 11.03 2.24 -5.92
C HIS A 86 9.82 1.71 -6.68
N GLU A 87 9.82 0.43 -7.02
CA GLU A 87 8.76 -0.29 -7.73
C GLU A 87 7.47 -0.27 -6.91
N ILE A 88 7.54 -0.71 -5.64
CA ILE A 88 6.38 -0.69 -4.73
C ILE A 88 5.91 0.74 -4.46
N VAL A 89 6.84 1.69 -4.30
CA VAL A 89 6.49 3.11 -4.14
C VAL A 89 5.71 3.63 -5.36
N LYS A 90 6.12 3.28 -6.58
CA LYS A 90 5.41 3.67 -7.81
C LYS A 90 4.01 3.04 -7.86
N LEU A 91 3.90 1.73 -7.60
CA LEU A 91 2.61 1.03 -7.60
C LEU A 91 1.64 1.64 -6.58
N LEU A 92 2.10 1.88 -5.35
CA LEU A 92 1.28 2.51 -4.30
C LEU A 92 0.81 3.92 -4.66
N ILE A 93 1.66 4.71 -5.33
CA ILE A 93 1.28 6.04 -5.81
C ILE A 93 0.27 5.94 -6.95
N GLN A 94 0.39 4.96 -7.85
CA GLN A 94 -0.57 4.74 -8.92
C GLN A 94 -1.94 4.36 -8.36
N VAL A 95 -2.00 3.41 -7.42
CA VAL A 95 -3.25 3.03 -6.73
C VAL A 95 -3.87 4.22 -6.03
N ALA A 96 -3.07 5.04 -5.32
CA ALA A 96 -3.58 6.22 -4.63
C ALA A 96 -4.05 7.36 -5.57
N LYS A 97 -3.65 7.33 -6.85
CA LYS A 97 -4.08 8.28 -7.88
C LYS A 97 -5.28 7.81 -8.68
N GLN A 98 -5.60 6.51 -8.64
CA GLN A 98 -6.82 6.01 -9.26
C GLN A 98 -8.00 6.51 -8.42
N PRO A 99 -9.00 7.19 -9.01
CA PRO A 99 -10.27 7.35 -8.34
C PRO A 99 -10.79 5.94 -8.11
N LEU A 100 -10.99 5.55 -6.86
CA LEU A 100 -11.76 4.34 -6.55
C LEU A 100 -13.10 4.53 -7.25
N SER A 101 -13.31 3.86 -8.38
CA SER A 101 -14.55 3.98 -9.14
C SER A 101 -15.66 3.43 -8.27
N ILE A 102 -16.32 4.32 -7.53
CA ILE A 102 -17.66 4.05 -7.04
C ILE A 102 -18.50 3.97 -8.31
N GLU A 103 -18.73 2.76 -8.82
CA GLU A 103 -19.79 2.54 -9.80
C GLU A 103 -21.12 2.87 -9.11
N GLY A 104 -21.52 4.13 -9.26
CA GLY A 104 -22.81 4.67 -8.89
C GLY A 104 -23.22 5.60 -10.01
N ALA A 105 -24.15 5.13 -10.84
CA ALA A 105 -24.73 5.83 -11.97
C ALA A 105 -25.11 7.28 -11.68
N ASP A 106 -24.56 8.23 -12.42
CA ASP A 106 -25.26 9.02 -13.44
C ASP A 106 -24.31 10.00 -14.13
N GLU A 107 -24.70 10.44 -15.32
CA GLU A 107 -23.96 11.35 -16.17
C GLU A 107 -24.01 12.78 -15.63
N GLU A 108 -22.89 13.50 -15.82
CA GLU A 108 -22.81 14.96 -15.91
C GLU A 108 -22.87 15.80 -14.62
N SER A 109 -21.69 16.14 -14.07
CA SER A 109 -21.41 17.51 -13.61
C SER A 109 -19.92 17.72 -13.33
N GLY A 110 -19.38 18.85 -13.78
CA GLY A 110 -17.98 19.23 -13.62
C GLY A 110 -17.61 19.75 -12.22
N LEU A 111 -16.29 19.98 -12.08
CA LEU A 111 -15.55 20.62 -10.97
C LEU A 111 -15.37 19.71 -9.73
N ALA A 112 -14.18 19.15 -9.45
CA ALA A 112 -12.91 19.78 -9.04
C ALA A 112 -12.78 20.15 -7.55
N ASP A 113 -13.10 19.25 -6.60
CA ASP A 113 -12.71 19.44 -5.19
C ASP A 113 -12.90 18.23 -4.25
N GLY A 114 -13.61 17.16 -4.64
CA GLY A 114 -13.96 16.07 -3.71
C GLY A 114 -12.95 14.93 -3.55
N GLU A 115 -12.24 14.54 -4.62
CA GLU A 115 -11.63 13.20 -4.67
C GLU A 115 -10.11 13.18 -4.39
N THR A 116 -9.45 14.34 -4.39
CA THR A 116 -8.00 14.46 -4.15
C THR A 116 -7.63 14.49 -2.66
N HIS A 117 -8.62 14.50 -1.76
CA HIS A 117 -8.37 14.70 -0.33
C HIS A 117 -7.59 13.53 0.30
N ASN A 118 -7.82 12.30 -0.15
CA ASN A 118 -7.11 11.12 0.34
C ASN A 118 -5.66 11.06 -0.16
N PHE A 119 -5.41 11.40 -1.42
CA PHE A 119 -4.06 11.44 -2.01
C PHE A 119 -3.19 12.51 -1.33
N LYS A 120 -3.75 13.71 -1.13
CA LYS A 120 -3.05 14.83 -0.48
C LYS A 120 -2.80 14.55 1.01
N GLN A 121 -3.81 14.05 1.73
CA GLN A 121 -3.63 13.61 3.12
C GLN A 121 -2.60 12.48 3.25
N LEU A 122 -2.50 11.55 2.30
CA LEU A 122 -1.51 10.46 2.32
C LEU A 122 -0.08 10.99 2.13
N LEU A 123 0.11 11.90 1.18
CA LEU A 123 1.41 12.55 0.99
C LEU A 123 1.80 13.39 2.19
N GLU A 124 0.83 14.01 2.88
CA GLU A 124 1.04 14.86 4.05
C GLU A 124 1.02 14.10 5.39
N LYS A 125 0.59 12.82 5.41
CA LYS A 125 0.54 11.99 6.62
C LYS A 125 1.95 11.77 7.11
N THR A 126 2.18 12.16 8.36
CA THR A 126 3.46 11.99 9.04
C THR A 126 3.40 10.82 9.99
N ASN A 127 4.47 10.04 10.06
CA ASN A 127 4.60 8.98 11.06
C ASN A 127 4.99 9.57 12.44
N SER A 128 5.14 8.72 13.45
CA SER A 128 5.60 9.09 14.79
C SER A 128 6.97 9.80 14.84
N GLN A 129 7.77 9.71 13.77
CA GLN A 129 9.05 10.39 13.61
C GLN A 129 8.96 11.67 12.78
N ARG A 130 7.73 12.12 12.45
CA ARG A 130 7.45 13.24 11.53
C ARG A 130 7.97 13.04 10.11
N ASP A 131 8.31 11.81 9.71
CA ASP A 131 8.64 11.53 8.31
C ASP A 131 7.37 11.65 7.46
N THR A 132 7.41 12.53 6.47
CA THR A 132 6.37 12.65 5.46
C THR A 132 6.63 11.66 4.33
N ALA A 133 5.61 10.92 3.88
CA ALA A 133 5.74 10.05 2.70
C ALA A 133 6.28 10.82 1.48
N MET A 134 5.93 12.11 1.35
CA MET A 134 6.49 13.03 0.37
C MET A 134 8.02 13.24 0.52
N LEU A 135 8.56 13.36 1.73
CA LEU A 135 10.01 13.49 1.97
C LEU A 135 10.76 12.21 1.57
N LEU A 136 10.13 11.05 1.78
CA LEU A 136 10.70 9.77 1.39
C LEU A 136 10.67 9.55 -0.13
N LYS A 137 9.68 10.10 -0.86
CA LYS A 137 9.70 10.18 -2.33
C LYS A 137 10.98 10.85 -2.83
N TYR A 138 11.39 11.97 -2.23
CA TYR A 138 12.62 12.68 -2.60
C TYR A 138 13.89 11.91 -2.23
N LYS A 139 13.92 11.21 -1.08
CA LYS A 139 15.04 10.32 -0.72
C LYS A 139 15.18 9.13 -1.69
N CYS A 140 14.07 8.55 -2.15
CA CYS A 140 14.08 7.52 -3.20
C CYS A 140 14.48 8.11 -4.58
N PHE A 141 13.99 9.29 -4.95
CA PHE A 141 14.34 9.96 -6.22
C PHE A 141 15.82 10.37 -6.28
N SER A 142 16.43 10.76 -5.16
CA SER A 142 17.86 11.06 -5.06
C SER A 142 18.76 9.85 -5.39
N PHE A 143 18.25 8.62 -5.24
CA PHE A 143 18.98 7.41 -5.62
C PHE A 143 18.89 7.12 -7.12
N SER A 144 17.84 7.58 -7.80
CA SER A 144 17.67 7.39 -9.25
C SER A 144 18.53 8.34 -10.09
N LEU A 145 18.98 9.47 -9.52
CA LEU A 145 19.89 10.40 -10.21
C LEU A 145 21.39 10.03 -10.10
N ASN A 146 21.75 8.98 -9.35
CA ASN A 146 23.13 8.48 -9.26
C ASN A 146 23.39 7.19 -10.08
N LEU A 147 22.44 6.78 -10.92
CA LEU A 147 22.65 5.69 -11.90
C LEU A 147 22.54 6.16 -13.36
N GLN A 148 22.88 7.43 -13.60
CA GLN A 148 22.98 7.98 -14.95
C GLN A 148 24.11 9.01 -15.03
N ILE A 149 25.33 8.54 -14.76
CA ILE A 149 26.59 9.11 -15.24
C ILE A 149 27.41 7.99 -15.86
#